data_AF-A0A2U1QJZ5-F1
#
_entry.id   AF-A0A2U1QJZ5-F1
#
_cell.length_a   1.000
_cell.length_b   1.000
_cell.length_c   1.000
_cell.angle_alpha   90.00
_cell.angle_beta   90.00
_cell.angle_gamma   90.00
#
_symmetry.space_group_name_H-M   'P 1'
#
loop_
_entity.id
_entity.type
_entity.pdbx_description
1 polymer ?
#
loop_
_entity_poly.entity_id
_entity_poly.type
_entity_poly.pdbx_seq_one_letter_code
_entity_poly.pdbx_strand_id
1 'polypeptide(L)'
;MSSSNDNTHPSTSLALTLGLFGEGDDRKETTTTVVTEISSENSGDEMFDGDHHPDVVDDGDNNNTNTSNKKRKKYHRHTAEQIREMEALFKESPHPDEKQRQQLSKRLGLHPRQVKFWFQNRRTQIKAIQERHENSLLKSEMDKLRDENKLLRETIKKGTCPNCGFGSSSKDAVTLTDEQQLRVENAKLKAEIEKLRTSVGKYPQGSSPTNSSSAGNDHENKSSLDLCSGIFGLEKSRIMEIVNIAMEELVKMASAREPLWIRSFETDRDILNYDEYLKEFPFETRSSRCVEASRDSGVVFLDLSLLVQTFMDVKQYEEMFPCMIAKAATLDVICNGEGASRNGAVQLMFAELQMLTPLVATREVYFVRYSKQLNADKWAIVDVSIDNVEKNIDASLARCRKRPSGCIIEDKSNGHCKVTWIEHFEYEKNVAHSMYRALINSGLAFGARHWMATLQQQCERLVFVLATNVPTKDPSGI
;
A
#
# COMPACT_ATOMS: atom_id res chain seq x y z
N MET A 1 60.49 -30.79 15.91
CA MET A 1 59.45 -29.80 16.24
C MET A 1 59.23 -28.97 14.99
N SER A 2 58.53 -29.50 13.99
CA SER A 2 57.07 -29.46 13.77
C SER A 2 56.65 -28.27 12.91
N SER A 3 56.38 -28.61 11.63
CA SER A 3 55.38 -28.06 10.71
C SER A 3 55.58 -26.67 10.09
N SER A 4 55.78 -26.65 8.77
CA SER A 4 55.37 -25.55 7.88
C SER A 4 55.05 -26.08 6.48
N ASN A 5 53.96 -25.53 5.93
CA ASN A 5 53.31 -25.80 4.65
C ASN A 5 54.21 -25.53 3.44
N ASP A 6 54.05 -26.33 2.38
CA ASP A 6 53.94 -25.83 0.99
C ASP A 6 53.59 -26.98 0.02
N ASN A 7 52.61 -26.76 -0.87
CA ASN A 7 52.46 -27.41 -2.19
C ASN A 7 51.21 -26.82 -2.89
N THR A 8 51.36 -25.92 -3.87
CA THR A 8 51.52 -26.13 -5.34
C THR A 8 50.25 -26.61 -6.08
N HIS A 9 49.58 -25.71 -6.84
CA HIS A 9 49.46 -25.71 -8.32
C HIS A 9 48.29 -24.83 -8.86
N PRO A 10 48.33 -24.42 -10.16
CA PRO A 10 47.70 -23.20 -10.69
C PRO A 10 46.47 -23.41 -11.60
N SER A 11 45.92 -22.26 -12.04
CA SER A 11 44.83 -21.98 -12.99
C SER A 11 44.73 -22.86 -14.25
N THR A 12 43.49 -23.12 -14.67
CA THR A 12 43.09 -23.31 -16.08
C THR A 12 41.68 -22.75 -16.35
N SER A 13 41.55 -22.13 -17.53
CA SER A 13 40.41 -21.38 -18.06
C SER A 13 39.67 -22.22 -19.11
N LEU A 14 38.32 -22.15 -19.17
CA LEU A 14 37.50 -22.50 -20.35
C LEU A 14 36.23 -21.63 -20.32
N ALA A 15 36.12 -20.58 -21.16
CA ALA A 15 35.70 -20.55 -22.57
C ALA A 15 34.16 -20.62 -22.77
N LEU A 16 33.60 -19.45 -23.12
CA LEU A 16 32.24 -19.21 -23.61
C LEU A 16 32.13 -19.63 -25.08
N THR A 17 31.07 -20.35 -25.43
CA THR A 17 30.66 -20.56 -26.83
C THR A 17 29.37 -19.78 -27.09
N LEU A 18 29.49 -18.74 -27.91
CA LEU A 18 28.40 -18.02 -28.56
C LEU A 18 27.90 -18.82 -29.77
N GLY A 19 26.59 -19.01 -29.87
CA GLY A 19 25.90 -19.42 -31.10
C GLY A 19 25.11 -18.25 -31.67
N LEU A 20 25.57 -17.75 -32.82
CA LEU A 20 24.91 -16.73 -33.65
C LEU A 20 24.02 -17.41 -34.71
N PHE A 21 22.76 -16.98 -34.81
CA PHE A 21 21.91 -16.92 -36.01
C PHE A 21 20.84 -15.87 -35.66
N GLY A 22 20.43 -14.89 -36.45
CA GLY A 22 20.58 -14.52 -37.85
C GLY A 22 19.40 -13.56 -38.14
N GLU A 23 19.65 -12.45 -38.84
CA GLU A 23 18.72 -11.32 -39.04
C GLU A 23 17.46 -11.63 -39.88
N GLY A 24 16.40 -10.84 -39.64
CA GLY A 24 15.40 -10.45 -40.65
C GLY A 24 13.94 -10.82 -40.37
N ASP A 25 13.08 -9.84 -40.07
CA ASP A 25 12.02 -9.34 -40.97
C ASP A 25 10.99 -8.46 -40.23
N ASP A 26 10.64 -7.33 -40.84
CA ASP A 26 9.64 -6.36 -40.43
C ASP A 26 8.23 -6.87 -40.80
N ARG A 27 7.36 -7.11 -39.82
CA ARG A 27 5.91 -7.19 -40.07
C ARG A 27 5.08 -6.51 -38.97
N LYS A 28 4.41 -5.44 -39.38
CA LYS A 28 3.21 -4.89 -38.72
C LYS A 28 2.13 -5.97 -38.65
N GLU A 29 1.64 -6.28 -37.46
CA GLU A 29 0.36 -6.99 -37.31
C GLU A 29 -0.48 -6.38 -36.18
N THR A 30 -1.58 -5.78 -36.62
CA THR A 30 -2.72 -5.31 -35.85
C THR A 30 -3.28 -6.46 -35.01
N THR A 31 -3.28 -6.34 -33.69
CA THR A 31 -3.89 -7.38 -32.82
C THR A 31 -5.20 -6.88 -32.24
N THR A 32 -6.27 -7.37 -32.86
CA THR A 32 -7.65 -7.37 -32.36
C THR A 32 -7.71 -8.05 -30.99
N THR A 33 -8.32 -7.37 -30.01
CA THR A 33 -8.66 -7.92 -28.69
C THR A 33 -9.58 -9.14 -28.81
N VAL A 34 -9.06 -10.32 -28.52
CA VAL A 34 -9.85 -11.53 -28.27
C VAL A 34 -9.87 -11.77 -26.76
N VAL A 35 -11.03 -11.51 -26.15
CA VAL A 35 -11.36 -11.92 -24.78
C VAL A 35 -11.28 -13.43 -24.70
N THR A 36 -10.30 -13.96 -23.96
CA THR A 36 -10.20 -15.40 -23.65
C THR A 36 -10.62 -15.63 -22.21
N GLU A 37 -11.81 -16.19 -22.01
CA GLU A 37 -12.23 -16.77 -20.75
C GLU A 37 -11.37 -18.00 -20.46
N ILE A 38 -10.47 -17.90 -19.48
CA ILE A 38 -9.59 -19.00 -19.11
C ILE A 38 -10.31 -19.88 -18.08
N SER A 39 -11.05 -20.84 -18.62
CA SER A 39 -11.55 -22.00 -17.86
C SER A 39 -10.39 -22.84 -17.35
N SER A 40 -10.56 -23.32 -16.11
CA SER A 40 -9.66 -24.22 -15.40
C SER A 40 -9.60 -25.60 -16.07
N GLU A 41 -8.65 -25.78 -16.99
CA GLU A 41 -8.16 -27.08 -17.43
C GLU A 41 -6.62 -27.02 -17.47
N ASN A 42 -5.97 -27.52 -16.41
CA ASN A 42 -4.64 -28.11 -16.55
C ASN A 42 -4.49 -29.20 -15.49
N SER A 43 -4.75 -30.43 -15.91
CA SER A 43 -4.36 -31.65 -15.20
C SER A 43 -3.70 -32.57 -16.21
N GLY A 44 -2.39 -32.68 -16.05
CA GLY A 44 -1.45 -33.58 -16.68
C GLY A 44 -0.08 -33.12 -16.19
N ASP A 45 0.88 -33.96 -15.84
CA ASP A 45 0.98 -35.41 -15.67
C ASP A 45 2.41 -35.54 -15.10
N GLU A 46 2.60 -35.70 -13.79
CA GLU A 46 3.93 -35.94 -13.23
C GLU A 46 3.93 -37.32 -12.57
N MET A 47 4.65 -38.24 -13.21
CA MET A 47 4.97 -39.55 -12.67
C MET A 47 5.79 -39.35 -11.39
N PHE A 48 5.26 -39.79 -10.25
CA PHE A 48 6.05 -40.04 -9.06
C PHE A 48 5.89 -41.52 -8.70
N ASP A 49 6.96 -42.27 -8.92
CA ASP A 49 7.16 -43.66 -8.55
C ASP A 49 7.31 -43.75 -7.03
N GLY A 50 6.58 -44.66 -6.36
CA GLY A 50 6.54 -44.71 -4.91
C GLY A 50 5.63 -45.79 -4.33
N ASP A 51 6.00 -47.04 -4.61
CA ASP A 51 5.92 -48.22 -3.74
C ASP A 51 4.65 -48.39 -2.86
N HIS A 52 3.73 -49.26 -3.29
CA HIS A 52 2.72 -49.88 -2.42
C HIS A 52 2.61 -51.38 -2.73
N HIS A 53 3.04 -52.17 -1.75
CA HIS A 53 2.83 -53.61 -1.62
C HIS A 53 1.32 -53.93 -1.60
N PRO A 54 0.86 -54.97 -2.31
CA PRO A 54 -0.56 -55.31 -2.35
C PRO A 54 -0.92 -56.23 -1.18
N ASP A 55 -2.09 -56.00 -0.59
CA ASP A 55 -2.84 -57.09 0.04
C ASP A 55 -4.24 -57.15 -0.54
N VAL A 56 -4.51 -58.33 -1.06
CA VAL A 56 -5.70 -58.80 -1.75
C VAL A 56 -6.71 -59.21 -0.69
N VAL A 57 -7.98 -58.79 -0.87
CA VAL A 57 -9.12 -59.66 -0.56
C VAL A 57 -10.20 -59.45 -1.62
N ASP A 58 -10.32 -60.51 -2.40
CA ASP A 58 -11.34 -60.89 -3.36
C ASP A 58 -12.70 -61.12 -2.66
N ASP A 59 -13.79 -60.80 -3.35
CA ASP A 59 -14.90 -61.76 -3.56
C ASP A 59 -15.89 -61.23 -4.63
N GLY A 60 -16.17 -62.05 -5.64
CA GLY A 60 -17.56 -62.30 -6.04
C GLY A 60 -18.15 -61.68 -7.33
N ASP A 61 -17.75 -62.26 -8.47
CA ASP A 61 -18.63 -62.84 -9.52
C ASP A 61 -19.27 -62.02 -10.69
N ASN A 62 -18.81 -62.44 -11.87
CA ASN A 62 -19.39 -62.61 -13.22
C ASN A 62 -20.12 -61.54 -14.07
N ASN A 63 -19.58 -61.47 -15.30
CA ASN A 63 -20.22 -61.37 -16.63
C ASN A 63 -21.18 -60.22 -16.93
N ASN A 64 -20.79 -59.33 -17.85
CA ASN A 64 -21.04 -59.53 -19.29
C ASN A 64 -20.54 -58.30 -20.09
N THR A 65 -20.08 -58.55 -21.31
CA THR A 65 -19.61 -57.59 -22.29
C THR A 65 -20.66 -56.54 -22.65
N ASN A 66 -20.31 -55.25 -22.64
CA ASN A 66 -20.34 -54.41 -23.84
C ASN A 66 -19.89 -52.96 -23.61
N THR A 67 -19.23 -52.48 -24.67
CA THR A 67 -18.81 -51.13 -25.00
C THR A 67 -19.73 -50.01 -24.47
N SER A 68 -19.18 -49.08 -23.68
CA SER A 68 -19.66 -47.70 -23.70
C SER A 68 -18.57 -46.71 -23.30
N ASN A 69 -18.46 -45.68 -24.14
CA ASN A 69 -17.65 -44.48 -24.02
C ASN A 69 -17.34 -44.07 -22.56
N LYS A 70 -16.05 -43.91 -22.23
CA LYS A 70 -15.59 -43.19 -21.03
C LYS A 70 -16.07 -41.74 -21.10
N LYS A 71 -17.33 -41.49 -20.69
CA LYS A 71 -17.84 -40.15 -20.42
C LYS A 71 -16.94 -39.55 -19.33
N ARG A 72 -16.25 -38.44 -19.63
CA ARG A 72 -15.46 -37.67 -18.65
C ARG A 72 -16.34 -37.48 -17.41
N LYS A 73 -15.92 -37.99 -16.25
CA LYS A 73 -16.66 -37.86 -14.99
C LYS A 73 -16.89 -36.36 -14.75
N LYS A 74 -18.16 -35.95 -14.73
CA LYS A 74 -18.55 -34.55 -14.49
C LYS A 74 -18.18 -34.21 -13.05
N TYR A 75 -17.06 -33.51 -12.86
CA TYR A 75 -16.63 -33.03 -11.55
C TYR A 75 -17.76 -32.19 -10.93
N HIS A 76 -18.28 -32.64 -9.79
CA HIS A 76 -19.23 -31.84 -9.03
C HIS A 76 -18.49 -30.72 -8.34
N ARG A 77 -18.83 -29.49 -8.70
CA ARG A 77 -18.34 -28.29 -8.00
C ARG A 77 -19.08 -28.18 -6.67
N HIS A 78 -18.36 -27.85 -5.60
CA HIS A 78 -18.97 -27.60 -4.31
C HIS A 78 -19.92 -26.39 -4.39
N THR A 79 -21.02 -26.45 -3.66
CA THR A 79 -21.99 -25.34 -3.57
C THR A 79 -21.38 -24.16 -2.80
N ALA A 80 -21.93 -22.97 -2.98
CA ALA A 80 -21.48 -21.78 -2.25
C ALA A 80 -21.59 -21.94 -0.72
N GLU A 81 -22.60 -22.67 -0.25
CA GLU A 81 -22.77 -23.00 1.16
C GLU A 81 -21.70 -23.97 1.67
N GLN A 82 -21.39 -25.02 0.90
CA GLN A 82 -20.31 -25.96 1.22
C GLN A 82 -18.95 -25.26 1.29
N ILE A 83 -18.66 -24.36 0.34
CA ILE A 83 -17.43 -23.57 0.34
C ILE A 83 -17.37 -22.67 1.57
N ARG A 84 -18.46 -21.96 1.89
CA ARG A 84 -18.52 -21.04 3.04
C ARG A 84 -18.23 -21.73 4.37
N GLU A 85 -18.81 -22.91 4.60
CA GLU A 85 -18.57 -23.70 5.82
C GLU A 85 -17.14 -24.25 5.88
N MET A 86 -16.59 -24.71 4.75
CA MET A 86 -15.19 -25.14 4.67
C MET A 86 -14.23 -23.97 4.93
N GLU A 87 -14.51 -22.78 4.39
CA GLU A 87 -13.75 -21.55 4.64
C GLU A 87 -13.87 -21.08 6.09
N ALA A 88 -15.05 -21.19 6.71
CA ALA A 88 -15.24 -20.86 8.12
C ALA A 88 -14.35 -21.73 9.02
N LEU A 89 -14.38 -23.06 8.83
CA LEU A 89 -13.51 -23.96 9.58
C LEU A 89 -12.04 -23.74 9.25
N PHE A 90 -11.68 -23.41 8.00
CA PHE A 90 -10.30 -23.11 7.61
C PHE A 90 -9.72 -21.90 8.35
N LYS A 91 -10.54 -20.87 8.61
CA LYS A 91 -10.11 -19.70 9.39
C LYS A 91 -9.78 -20.03 10.84
N GLU A 92 -10.50 -20.98 11.43
CA GLU A 92 -10.27 -21.43 12.81
C GLU A 92 -9.15 -22.48 12.89
N SER A 93 -9.10 -23.39 11.92
CA SER A 93 -8.14 -24.48 11.84
C SER A 93 -7.75 -24.78 10.38
N PRO A 94 -6.63 -24.24 9.89
CA PRO A 94 -6.11 -24.54 8.55
C PRO A 94 -5.69 -26.02 8.35
N HIS A 95 -5.50 -26.75 9.46
CA HIS A 95 -5.11 -28.15 9.51
C HIS A 95 -6.09 -28.95 10.38
N PRO A 96 -7.35 -29.13 9.92
CA PRO A 96 -8.35 -29.81 10.72
C PRO A 96 -7.99 -31.29 10.92
N ASP A 97 -8.19 -31.76 12.14
CA ASP A 97 -7.99 -33.16 12.50
C ASP A 97 -9.05 -34.08 11.87
N GLU A 98 -8.88 -35.40 12.00
CA GLU A 98 -9.81 -36.36 11.38
C GLU A 98 -11.24 -36.23 11.92
N LYS A 99 -11.41 -35.89 13.20
CA LYS A 99 -12.72 -35.75 13.84
C LYS A 99 -13.45 -34.51 13.32
N GLN A 100 -12.75 -33.39 13.21
CA GLN A 100 -13.25 -32.14 12.63
C GLN A 100 -13.64 -32.34 11.15
N ARG A 101 -12.80 -33.04 10.38
CA ARG A 101 -13.12 -33.39 8.99
C ARG A 101 -14.36 -34.27 8.86
N GLN A 102 -14.50 -35.28 9.71
CA GLN A 102 -15.68 -36.16 9.71
C GLN A 102 -16.95 -35.41 10.09
N GLN A 103 -16.89 -34.52 11.09
CA GLN A 103 -18.03 -33.71 11.50
C GLN A 103 -18.45 -32.74 10.39
N LEU A 104 -17.49 -32.08 9.74
CA LEU A 104 -17.77 -31.17 8.63
C LEU A 104 -18.32 -31.93 7.41
N SER A 105 -17.76 -33.11 7.10
CA SER A 105 -18.26 -34.01 6.05
C SER A 105 -19.72 -34.39 6.26
N LYS A 106 -20.11 -34.80 7.48
CA LYS A 106 -21.50 -35.12 7.83
C LYS A 106 -22.42 -33.90 7.66
N ARG A 107 -21.98 -32.72 8.11
CA ARG A 107 -22.77 -31.48 8.01
C ARG A 107 -22.99 -31.06 6.55
N LEU A 108 -21.99 -31.22 5.69
CA LEU A 108 -22.02 -30.75 4.30
C LEU A 108 -22.53 -31.79 3.30
N GLY A 109 -22.81 -33.02 3.75
CA GLY A 109 -23.15 -34.13 2.86
C GLY A 109 -22.03 -34.49 1.88
N LEU A 110 -20.78 -34.18 2.23
CA LEU A 110 -19.60 -34.43 1.40
C LEU A 110 -18.85 -35.66 1.90
N HIS A 111 -18.15 -36.37 1.03
CA HIS A 111 -17.28 -37.46 1.47
C HIS A 111 -16.08 -36.90 2.28
N PRO A 112 -15.64 -37.51 3.39
CA PRO A 112 -14.52 -36.99 4.21
C PRO A 112 -13.24 -36.70 3.40
N ARG A 113 -13.00 -37.52 2.38
CA ARG A 113 -11.89 -37.35 1.42
C ARG A 113 -12.00 -36.05 0.60
N GLN A 114 -13.20 -35.61 0.21
CA GLN A 114 -13.39 -34.35 -0.50
C GLN A 114 -13.06 -33.16 0.39
N VAL A 115 -13.49 -33.20 1.66
CA VAL A 115 -13.11 -32.19 2.66
C VAL A 115 -11.59 -32.16 2.84
N LYS A 116 -10.94 -33.32 3.02
CA LYS A 116 -9.47 -33.40 3.10
C LYS A 116 -8.78 -32.75 1.90
N PHE A 117 -9.21 -33.07 0.67
CA PHE A 117 -8.63 -32.50 -0.55
C PHE A 117 -8.91 -31.01 -0.70
N TRP A 118 -10.08 -30.53 -0.30
CA TRP A 118 -10.37 -29.11 -0.34
C TRP A 118 -9.39 -28.32 0.55
N PHE A 119 -9.17 -28.77 1.79
CA PHE A 119 -8.20 -28.12 2.70
C PHE A 119 -6.76 -28.21 2.17
N GLN A 120 -6.38 -29.35 1.58
CA GLN A 120 -5.07 -29.50 0.93
C GLN A 120 -4.90 -28.49 -0.22
N ASN A 121 -5.86 -28.45 -1.14
CA ASN A 121 -5.83 -27.56 -2.30
C ASN A 121 -5.87 -26.10 -1.89
N ARG A 122 -6.63 -25.76 -0.84
CA ARG A 122 -6.73 -24.40 -0.32
C ARG A 122 -5.39 -23.91 0.22
N ARG A 123 -4.67 -24.74 0.99
CA ARG A 123 -3.30 -24.40 1.45
C ARG A 123 -2.33 -24.23 0.28
N THR A 124 -2.35 -25.16 -0.68
CA THR A 124 -1.50 -25.07 -1.87
C THR A 124 -1.79 -23.80 -2.68
N GLN A 125 -3.07 -23.43 -2.81
CA GLN A 125 -3.48 -22.21 -3.50
C GLN A 125 -2.92 -20.95 -2.81
N ILE A 126 -3.06 -20.84 -1.48
CA ILE A 126 -2.54 -19.70 -0.72
C ILE A 126 -1.01 -19.63 -0.84
N LYS A 127 -0.32 -20.77 -0.68
CA LYS A 127 1.14 -20.84 -0.83
C LYS A 127 1.59 -20.43 -2.23
N ALA A 128 0.90 -20.88 -3.28
CA ALA A 128 1.22 -20.52 -4.66
C ALA A 128 0.97 -19.03 -4.97
N ILE A 129 -0.02 -18.40 -4.31
CA ILE A 129 -0.25 -16.95 -4.42
C ILE A 129 0.88 -16.19 -3.71
N GLN A 130 1.23 -16.60 -2.49
CA GLN A 130 2.33 -16.02 -1.73
C GLN A 130 3.67 -16.13 -2.46
N GLU A 131 4.00 -17.33 -2.95
CA GLU A 131 5.23 -17.58 -3.71
C GLU A 131 5.27 -16.79 -5.01
N ARG A 132 4.14 -16.63 -5.73
CA ARG A 132 4.09 -15.78 -6.93
C ARG A 132 4.39 -14.32 -6.60
N HIS A 133 3.81 -13.82 -5.52
CA HIS A 133 4.08 -12.46 -5.05
C HIS A 133 5.56 -12.29 -4.67
N GLU A 134 6.11 -13.22 -3.88
CA GLU A 134 7.53 -13.21 -3.49
C GLU A 134 8.48 -13.37 -4.68
N ASN A 135 8.18 -14.26 -5.62
CA ASN A 135 8.99 -14.47 -6.83
C ASN A 135 8.98 -13.24 -7.74
N SER A 136 7.85 -12.56 -7.84
CA SER A 136 7.74 -11.27 -8.55
C SER A 136 8.66 -10.22 -7.90
N LEU A 137 8.64 -10.13 -6.56
CA LEU A 137 9.53 -9.24 -5.81
C LEU A 137 11.01 -9.60 -6.00
N LEU A 138 11.36 -10.89 -5.96
CA LEU A 138 12.72 -11.38 -6.15
C LEU A 138 13.24 -11.18 -7.58
N LYS A 139 12.43 -11.44 -8.60
CA LYS A 139 12.79 -11.17 -10.01
C LYS A 139 13.07 -9.70 -10.25
N SER A 140 12.18 -8.84 -9.74
CA SER A 140 12.40 -7.39 -9.78
C SER A 140 13.71 -6.99 -9.09
N GLU A 141 14.08 -7.65 -7.99
CA GLU A 141 15.37 -7.41 -7.32
C GLU A 141 16.56 -7.93 -8.12
N MET A 142 16.45 -9.11 -8.74
CA MET A 142 17.51 -9.69 -9.56
C MET A 142 17.83 -8.84 -10.78
N ASP A 143 16.82 -8.33 -11.47
CA ASP A 143 17.02 -7.45 -12.62
C ASP A 143 17.68 -6.11 -12.19
N LYS A 144 17.29 -5.58 -11.04
CA LYS A 144 17.93 -4.39 -10.46
C LYS A 144 19.39 -4.63 -10.07
N LEU A 145 19.68 -5.73 -9.38
CA LEU A 145 21.06 -6.08 -9.04
C LEU A 145 21.88 -6.31 -10.31
N ARG A 146 21.29 -6.84 -11.39
CA ARG A 146 21.97 -6.93 -12.69
C ARG A 146 22.28 -5.56 -13.27
N ASP A 147 21.31 -4.63 -13.25
CA ASP A 147 21.51 -3.25 -13.74
C ASP A 147 22.54 -2.49 -12.90
N GLU A 148 22.49 -2.61 -11.59
CA GLU A 148 23.45 -1.99 -10.67
C GLU A 148 24.84 -2.61 -10.82
N ASN A 149 24.95 -3.93 -10.94
CA ASN A 149 26.22 -4.60 -11.21
C ASN A 149 26.78 -4.20 -12.58
N LYS A 150 25.92 -4.03 -13.59
CA LYS A 150 26.31 -3.50 -14.91
C LYS A 150 26.83 -2.07 -14.78
N LEU A 151 26.13 -1.19 -14.07
CA LEU A 151 26.55 0.19 -13.84
C LEU A 151 27.87 0.26 -13.05
N LEU A 152 28.03 -0.55 -12.01
CA LEU A 152 29.27 -0.65 -11.24
C LEU A 152 30.42 -1.16 -12.10
N ARG A 153 30.20 -2.18 -12.94
CA ARG A 153 31.20 -2.66 -13.90
C ARG A 153 31.56 -1.58 -14.93
N GLU A 154 30.59 -0.82 -15.44
CA GLU A 154 30.86 0.31 -16.32
C GLU A 154 31.64 1.42 -15.60
N THR A 155 31.33 1.69 -14.33
CA THR A 155 32.01 2.69 -13.51
C THR A 155 33.44 2.28 -13.20
N ILE A 156 33.68 1.01 -12.85
CA ILE A 156 35.02 0.44 -12.67
C ILE A 156 35.79 0.47 -13.99
N LYS A 157 35.12 0.18 -15.12
CA LYS A 157 35.74 0.27 -16.46
C LYS A 157 36.05 1.72 -16.89
N LYS A 158 35.27 2.69 -16.40
CA LYS A 158 35.46 4.14 -16.62
C LYS A 158 36.43 4.78 -15.59
N GLY A 159 36.68 4.11 -14.48
CA GLY A 159 37.63 4.51 -13.44
C GLY A 159 39.04 4.08 -13.79
N THR A 160 39.93 5.05 -14.04
CA THR A 160 41.34 4.77 -14.31
C THR A 160 42.06 4.48 -13.00
N CYS A 161 42.84 3.39 -12.96
CA CYS A 161 43.76 3.13 -11.87
C CYS A 161 44.84 4.24 -11.84
N PRO A 162 45.06 4.92 -10.69
CA PRO A 162 46.07 5.98 -10.57
C PRO A 162 47.50 5.52 -10.87
N ASN A 163 47.75 4.20 -10.90
CA ASN A 163 49.09 3.64 -11.04
C ASN A 163 49.37 2.98 -12.41
N CYS A 164 48.44 2.96 -13.38
CA CYS A 164 48.72 2.35 -14.70
C CYS A 164 48.22 3.09 -15.96
N GLY A 165 47.67 4.30 -15.84
CA GLY A 165 47.75 5.30 -16.94
C GLY A 165 47.20 4.93 -18.32
N PHE A 166 46.19 4.07 -18.47
CA PHE A 166 45.56 3.81 -19.77
C PHE A 166 44.21 4.52 -19.89
N GLY A 167 44.17 5.57 -20.71
CA GLY A 167 42.99 6.43 -20.91
C GLY A 167 42.09 6.00 -22.07
N SER A 168 40.87 6.54 -22.07
CA SER A 168 40.22 6.97 -23.31
C SER A 168 39.66 8.36 -23.13
N SER A 169 40.02 9.20 -24.08
CA SER A 169 39.84 10.64 -24.15
C SER A 169 38.36 11.06 -24.18
N SER A 170 37.95 11.95 -23.25
CA SER A 170 36.91 13.01 -23.43
C SER A 170 36.37 13.55 -22.09
N LYS A 171 37.23 13.91 -21.14
CA LYS A 171 36.79 14.63 -19.93
C LYS A 171 37.30 16.06 -19.97
N ASP A 172 36.41 16.95 -20.41
CA ASP A 172 36.33 18.35 -19.95
C ASP A 172 34.97 19.01 -20.28
N ALA A 173 34.03 18.34 -20.97
CA ALA A 173 32.77 18.98 -21.38
C ALA A 173 31.58 18.83 -20.40
N VAL A 174 31.50 17.73 -19.61
CA VAL A 174 30.26 17.38 -18.88
C VAL A 174 30.19 17.95 -17.47
N THR A 175 31.33 18.05 -16.75
CA THR A 175 31.33 18.57 -15.36
C THR A 175 31.18 20.09 -15.31
N LEU A 176 31.60 20.80 -16.35
CA LEU A 176 31.47 22.27 -16.47
C LEU A 176 30.03 22.70 -16.78
N THR A 177 29.26 21.89 -17.51
CA THR A 177 27.88 22.22 -17.86
C THR A 177 26.94 22.16 -16.65
N ASP A 178 27.06 21.13 -15.81
CA ASP A 178 26.16 20.94 -14.67
C ASP A 178 26.36 22.04 -13.60
N GLU A 179 27.61 22.41 -13.33
CA GLU A 179 27.94 23.47 -12.39
C GLU A 179 27.50 24.86 -12.90
N GLN A 180 27.55 25.08 -14.22
CA GLN A 180 27.09 26.32 -14.85
C GLN A 180 25.56 26.41 -14.91
N GLN A 181 24.88 25.28 -15.12
CA GLN A 181 23.43 25.19 -15.14
C GLN A 181 22.82 25.46 -13.76
N LEU A 182 23.42 24.90 -12.70
CA LEU A 182 23.03 25.16 -11.31
C LEU A 182 23.23 26.63 -10.88
N ARG A 183 24.24 27.32 -11.41
CA ARG A 183 24.45 28.75 -11.15
C ARG A 183 23.40 29.63 -11.81
N VAL A 184 23.00 29.30 -13.05
CA VAL A 184 21.95 30.02 -13.77
C VAL A 184 20.59 29.82 -13.11
N GLU A 185 20.29 28.60 -12.66
CA GLU A 185 19.05 28.30 -11.95
C GLU A 185 18.97 29.00 -10.58
N ASN A 186 20.06 28.99 -9.81
CA ASN A 186 20.15 29.74 -8.56
C ASN A 186 19.95 31.26 -8.75
N ALA A 187 20.47 31.82 -9.85
CA ALA A 187 20.27 33.23 -10.16
C ALA A 187 18.80 33.55 -10.49
N LYS A 188 18.11 32.67 -11.23
CA LYS A 188 16.67 32.81 -11.54
C LYS A 188 15.82 32.72 -10.28
N LEU A 189 16.05 31.72 -9.43
CA LEU A 189 15.31 31.54 -8.18
C LEU A 189 15.47 32.73 -7.23
N LYS A 190 16.68 33.31 -7.13
CA LYS A 190 16.91 34.53 -6.35
C LYS A 190 16.11 35.73 -6.88
N ALA A 191 16.03 35.90 -8.20
CA ALA A 191 15.24 36.97 -8.80
C ALA A 191 13.72 36.80 -8.57
N GLU A 192 13.22 35.56 -8.61
CA GLU A 192 11.82 35.24 -8.32
C GLU A 192 11.46 35.57 -6.85
N ILE A 193 12.36 35.24 -5.91
CA ILE A 193 12.20 35.57 -4.48
C ILE A 193 12.17 37.09 -4.26
N GLU A 194 13.05 37.85 -4.92
CA GLU A 194 13.08 39.32 -4.83
C GLU A 194 11.79 39.95 -5.37
N LYS A 195 11.25 39.41 -6.46
CA LYS A 195 9.98 39.83 -7.08
C LYS A 195 8.78 39.53 -6.20
N LEU A 196 8.75 38.37 -5.53
CA LEU A 196 7.71 38.03 -4.56
C LEU A 196 7.78 38.92 -3.31
N ARG A 197 8.98 39.23 -2.82
CA ARG A 197 9.19 40.18 -1.69
C ARG A 197 8.69 41.59 -1.99
N THR A 198 8.93 42.09 -3.19
CA THR A 198 8.46 43.42 -3.63
C THR A 198 6.95 43.48 -3.89
N SER A 199 6.32 42.33 -4.15
CA SER A 199 4.86 42.21 -4.33
C SER A 199 4.10 42.21 -3.00
N VAL A 200 4.73 41.76 -1.90
CA VAL A 200 4.14 41.75 -0.55
C VAL A 200 4.25 43.10 0.17
N GLY A 201 5.14 44.01 -0.27
CA GLY A 201 5.41 45.30 0.38
C GLY A 201 4.48 46.47 0.02
N LYS A 202 3.40 46.28 -0.75
CA LYS A 202 2.48 47.36 -1.16
C LYS A 202 1.11 47.28 -0.50
N TYR A 203 1.07 47.57 0.80
CA TYR A 203 -0.14 48.09 1.46
C TYR A 203 0.26 49.30 2.32
N PRO A 204 -0.28 50.51 2.06
CA PRO A 204 -0.10 51.62 2.99
C PRO A 204 -1.06 51.47 4.17
N GLN A 205 -0.53 51.47 5.38
CA GLN A 205 -1.29 51.68 6.60
C GLN A 205 -1.68 53.15 6.74
N GLY A 206 -2.97 53.40 7.01
CA GLY A 206 -3.40 54.41 7.98
C GLY A 206 -4.01 55.70 7.44
N SER A 207 -5.34 55.72 7.31
CA SER A 207 -6.19 56.80 7.87
C SER A 207 -7.68 56.47 7.71
N SER A 208 -8.47 56.74 8.75
CA SER A 208 -9.93 56.83 8.76
C SER A 208 -10.30 58.05 9.64
N PRO A 209 -11.53 58.59 9.65
CA PRO A 209 -12.68 58.44 8.74
C PRO A 209 -13.36 59.79 8.36
N THR A 210 -14.20 59.87 7.31
CA THR A 210 -15.46 60.68 7.32
C THR A 210 -16.39 60.43 6.11
N ASN A 211 -17.68 60.23 6.42
CA ASN A 211 -18.95 60.54 5.72
C ASN A 211 -19.02 60.60 4.17
N SER A 212 -19.91 59.80 3.57
CA SER A 212 -21.31 60.19 3.20
C SER A 212 -21.89 59.30 2.08
N SER A 213 -23.22 59.27 2.06
CA SER A 213 -24.19 58.46 1.30
C SER A 213 -24.21 58.59 -0.23
N SER A 214 -24.52 57.50 -0.96
CA SER A 214 -25.73 57.38 -1.81
C SER A 214 -25.82 56.05 -2.59
N ALA A 215 -27.01 55.44 -2.50
CA ALA A 215 -27.77 54.63 -3.47
C ALA A 215 -27.07 53.85 -4.60
N GLY A 216 -27.38 52.53 -4.62
CA GLY A 216 -27.88 51.82 -5.79
C GLY A 216 -26.86 51.30 -6.80
N ASN A 217 -26.54 50.00 -6.70
CA ASN A 217 -26.70 49.07 -7.81
C ASN A 217 -26.49 47.63 -7.33
N ASP A 218 -27.54 46.83 -7.48
CA ASP A 218 -27.47 45.37 -7.46
C ASP A 218 -26.57 44.90 -8.59
N HIS A 219 -25.36 44.47 -8.26
CA HIS A 219 -24.58 43.57 -9.10
C HIS A 219 -23.85 42.58 -8.20
N GLU A 220 -24.43 41.38 -8.16
CA GLU A 220 -23.83 40.08 -7.87
C GLU A 220 -22.52 40.09 -7.09
N ASN A 221 -22.61 39.56 -5.87
CA ASN A 221 -21.54 38.90 -5.13
C ASN A 221 -20.84 37.81 -5.99
N LYS A 222 -20.00 38.22 -6.94
CA LYS A 222 -18.75 37.52 -7.31
C LYS A 222 -17.68 38.03 -6.34
N SER A 223 -17.88 37.78 -5.06
CA SER A 223 -17.42 36.56 -4.40
C SER A 223 -15.91 36.60 -4.19
N SER A 224 -15.57 36.79 -2.92
CA SER A 224 -14.29 36.45 -2.30
C SER A 224 -13.92 34.96 -2.42
N LEU A 225 -14.56 34.17 -3.30
CA LEU A 225 -14.21 32.79 -3.65
C LEU A 225 -13.02 32.70 -4.63
N ASP A 226 -12.68 33.77 -5.36
CA ASP A 226 -11.58 33.72 -6.35
C ASP A 226 -10.17 33.85 -5.73
N LEU A 227 -10.07 34.06 -4.41
CA LEU A 227 -8.78 34.06 -3.70
C LEU A 227 -8.37 32.68 -3.14
N CYS A 228 -9.21 31.65 -3.31
CA CYS A 228 -8.89 30.26 -2.93
C CYS A 228 -8.06 29.49 -3.98
N SER A 229 -7.61 30.14 -5.05
CA SER A 229 -6.63 29.57 -6.01
C SER A 229 -5.19 29.53 -5.47
N GLY A 230 -4.98 29.84 -4.17
CA GLY A 230 -3.74 30.44 -3.67
C GLY A 230 -2.50 29.56 -3.44
N ILE A 231 -2.55 28.23 -3.55
CA ILE A 231 -1.34 27.39 -3.33
C ILE A 231 -1.14 26.30 -4.38
N PHE A 232 -2.21 25.62 -4.83
CA PHE A 232 -2.11 24.49 -5.77
C PHE A 232 -2.91 24.64 -7.06
N GLY A 233 -3.61 25.76 -7.28
CA GLY A 233 -4.35 26.04 -8.51
C GLY A 233 -5.43 25.01 -8.87
N LEU A 234 -5.92 24.24 -7.90
CA LEU A 234 -6.93 23.20 -8.09
C LEU A 234 -8.32 23.73 -7.80
N GLU A 235 -9.24 23.56 -8.75
CA GLU A 235 -10.65 23.89 -8.53
C GLU A 235 -11.23 23.00 -7.43
N LYS A 236 -11.94 23.62 -6.48
CA LYS A 236 -12.64 22.92 -5.38
C LYS A 236 -13.53 21.79 -5.89
N SER A 237 -14.20 21.98 -7.02
CA SER A 237 -15.01 20.96 -7.72
C SER A 237 -14.23 19.68 -7.99
N ARG A 238 -13.01 19.80 -8.52
CA ARG A 238 -12.14 18.67 -8.84
C ARG A 238 -11.65 17.95 -7.59
N ILE A 239 -11.31 18.69 -6.53
CA ILE A 239 -10.94 18.08 -5.25
C ILE A 239 -12.11 17.28 -4.69
N MET A 240 -13.32 17.84 -4.71
CA MET A 240 -14.52 17.15 -4.26
C MET A 240 -14.79 15.86 -5.05
N GLU A 241 -14.59 15.86 -6.36
CA GLU A 241 -14.71 14.65 -7.19
C GLU A 241 -13.72 13.55 -6.74
N ILE A 242 -12.44 13.90 -6.56
CA ILE A 242 -11.39 12.97 -6.14
C ILE A 242 -11.70 12.37 -4.77
N VAL A 243 -12.06 13.18 -3.77
CA VAL A 243 -12.31 12.66 -2.42
C VAL A 243 -13.57 11.82 -2.34
N ASN A 244 -14.59 12.07 -3.18
CA ASN A 244 -15.77 11.22 -3.23
C ASN A 244 -15.47 9.86 -3.86
N ILE A 245 -14.67 9.80 -4.94
CA ILE A 245 -14.19 8.53 -5.52
C ILE A 245 -13.34 7.77 -4.49
N ALA A 246 -12.41 8.46 -3.82
CA ALA A 246 -11.58 7.88 -2.77
C ALA A 246 -12.42 7.34 -1.59
N MET A 247 -13.50 8.05 -1.22
CA MET A 247 -14.43 7.61 -0.18
C MET A 247 -15.12 6.30 -0.56
N GLU A 248 -15.61 6.18 -1.80
CA GLU A 248 -16.24 4.94 -2.29
C GLU A 248 -15.24 3.77 -2.29
N GLU A 249 -14.01 4.02 -2.74
CA GLU A 249 -12.92 3.04 -2.71
C GLU A 249 -12.61 2.59 -1.27
N LEU A 250 -12.42 3.53 -0.34
CA LEU A 250 -12.15 3.24 1.07
C LEU A 250 -13.26 2.37 1.69
N VAL A 251 -14.53 2.74 1.48
CA VAL A 251 -15.69 2.00 2.01
C VAL A 251 -15.74 0.58 1.44
N LYS A 252 -15.43 0.41 0.16
CA LYS A 252 -15.37 -0.90 -0.49
C LYS A 252 -14.18 -1.71 0.01
N MET A 253 -12.99 -1.13 0.13
CA MET A 253 -11.81 -1.81 0.70
C MET A 253 -12.02 -2.24 2.15
N ALA A 254 -12.70 -1.43 2.96
CA ALA A 254 -13.00 -1.75 4.35
C ALA A 254 -14.00 -2.90 4.50
N SER A 255 -14.99 -3.02 3.60
CA SER A 255 -16.06 -4.02 3.68
C SER A 255 -15.80 -5.31 2.87
N ALA A 256 -14.93 -5.23 1.86
CA ALA A 256 -14.59 -6.36 1.00
C ALA A 256 -13.95 -7.53 1.77
N ARG A 257 -14.05 -8.73 1.21
CA ARG A 257 -13.43 -9.95 1.76
C ARG A 257 -12.55 -10.57 0.69
N GLU A 258 -12.36 -11.87 0.75
CA GLU A 258 -11.80 -12.61 -0.38
C GLU A 258 -12.69 -12.40 -1.63
N PRO A 259 -12.11 -12.26 -2.85
CA PRO A 259 -10.70 -12.46 -3.17
C PRO A 259 -9.82 -11.20 -3.03
N LEU A 260 -10.40 -10.03 -2.74
CA LEU A 260 -9.67 -8.76 -2.63
C LEU A 260 -8.67 -8.78 -1.48
N TRP A 261 -9.08 -9.30 -0.32
CA TRP A 261 -8.21 -9.48 0.84
C TRP A 261 -8.01 -10.96 1.10
N ILE A 262 -6.75 -11.40 1.12
CA ILE A 262 -6.36 -12.77 1.42
C ILE A 262 -5.78 -12.82 2.82
N ARG A 263 -6.39 -13.63 3.70
CA ARG A 263 -5.87 -13.81 5.06
C ARG A 263 -4.63 -14.71 5.05
N SER A 264 -3.49 -14.17 5.48
CA SER A 264 -2.25 -14.91 5.70
C SER A 264 -2.41 -15.85 6.90
N PHE A 265 -2.12 -17.14 6.72
CA PHE A 265 -2.17 -18.12 7.81
C PHE A 265 -0.98 -18.02 8.78
N GLU A 266 0.16 -17.47 8.33
CA GLU A 266 1.36 -17.33 9.16
C GLU A 266 1.29 -16.11 10.07
N THR A 267 0.69 -15.02 9.58
CA THR A 267 0.74 -13.72 10.26
C THR A 267 -0.62 -13.22 10.72
N ASP A 268 -1.68 -13.94 10.37
CA ASP A 268 -3.09 -13.60 10.59
C ASP A 268 -3.49 -12.22 10.06
N ARG A 269 -2.76 -11.71 9.06
CA ARG A 269 -3.00 -10.41 8.42
C ARG A 269 -3.74 -10.54 7.10
N ASP A 270 -4.54 -9.53 6.78
CA ASP A 270 -5.14 -9.38 5.46
C ASP A 270 -4.10 -8.79 4.49
N ILE A 271 -3.76 -9.54 3.45
CA ILE A 271 -2.89 -9.13 2.35
C ILE A 271 -3.77 -8.73 1.17
N LEU A 272 -3.53 -7.55 0.59
CA LEU A 272 -4.26 -7.10 -0.59
C LEU A 272 -3.85 -7.94 -1.81
N ASN A 273 -4.83 -8.55 -2.48
CA ASN A 273 -4.64 -9.11 -3.80
C ASN A 273 -4.68 -7.98 -4.83
N TYR A 274 -3.49 -7.53 -5.25
CA TYR A 274 -3.36 -6.36 -6.11
C TYR A 274 -3.99 -6.56 -7.50
N ASP A 275 -4.00 -7.80 -8.03
CA ASP A 275 -4.62 -8.09 -9.32
C ASP A 275 -6.14 -7.93 -9.26
N GLU A 276 -6.77 -8.37 -8.17
CA GLU A 276 -8.22 -8.18 -7.95
C GLU A 276 -8.53 -6.70 -7.66
N TYR A 277 -7.65 -6.01 -6.93
CA TYR A 277 -7.76 -4.57 -6.70
C TYR A 277 -7.76 -3.79 -8.03
N LEU A 278 -6.84 -4.08 -8.96
CA LEU A 278 -6.77 -3.39 -10.25
C LEU A 278 -7.98 -3.65 -11.16
N LYS A 279 -8.61 -4.82 -11.05
CA LYS A 279 -9.87 -5.11 -11.77
C LYS A 279 -11.03 -4.26 -11.23
N GLU A 280 -11.08 -4.10 -9.91
CA GLU A 280 -12.15 -3.36 -9.23
C GLU A 280 -11.96 -1.84 -9.28
N PHE A 281 -10.71 -1.38 -9.31
CA PHE A 281 -10.33 0.03 -9.35
C PHE A 281 -9.31 0.29 -10.47
N PRO A 282 -9.76 0.30 -11.74
CA PRO A 282 -8.87 0.54 -12.86
C PRO A 282 -8.26 1.94 -12.78
N PHE A 283 -6.93 2.04 -12.82
CA PHE A 283 -6.20 3.30 -12.83
C PHE A 283 -5.07 3.26 -13.85
N GLU A 284 -4.75 4.41 -14.46
CA GLU A 284 -3.63 4.55 -15.38
C GLU A 284 -2.30 4.32 -14.64
N THR A 285 -1.71 3.14 -14.82
CA THR A 285 -0.43 2.81 -14.18
C THR A 285 0.68 3.65 -14.80
N ARG A 286 1.07 4.72 -14.11
CA ARG A 286 2.25 5.50 -14.45
C ARG A 286 3.28 5.29 -13.34
N SER A 287 4.41 4.67 -13.70
CA SER A 287 5.65 4.49 -12.92
C SER A 287 5.85 3.17 -12.16
N SER A 288 7.13 2.84 -11.96
CA SER A 288 7.70 1.67 -11.27
C SER A 288 7.66 1.80 -9.73
N ARG A 289 6.59 2.38 -9.18
CA ARG A 289 6.42 2.60 -7.73
C ARG A 289 6.02 1.32 -7.00
N CYS A 290 6.48 1.18 -5.77
CA CYS A 290 6.06 0.09 -4.89
C CYS A 290 4.71 0.44 -4.26
N VAL A 291 3.82 -0.55 -4.16
CA VAL A 291 2.53 -0.42 -3.50
C VAL A 291 2.54 -1.23 -2.22
N GLU A 292 2.12 -0.61 -1.12
CA GLU A 292 1.97 -1.23 0.19
C GLU A 292 0.53 -0.99 0.66
N ALA A 293 -0.23 -2.06 0.85
CA ALA A 293 -1.62 -1.97 1.29
C ALA A 293 -1.89 -2.96 2.42
N SER A 294 -2.52 -2.47 3.48
CA SER A 294 -2.87 -3.27 4.65
C SER A 294 -4.20 -2.84 5.24
N ARG A 295 -4.87 -3.79 5.89
CA ARG A 295 -6.11 -3.57 6.62
C ARG A 295 -6.01 -4.20 7.99
N ASP A 296 -6.53 -3.50 8.99
CA ASP A 296 -6.76 -4.07 10.30
C ASP A 296 -8.06 -3.54 10.94
N SER A 297 -8.56 -4.21 11.96
CA SER A 297 -9.78 -3.80 12.66
C SER A 297 -9.74 -4.15 14.13
N GLY A 298 -10.27 -3.25 14.96
CA GLY A 298 -10.32 -3.44 16.41
C GLY A 298 -11.43 -2.62 17.05
N VAL A 299 -11.72 -2.94 18.31
CA VAL A 299 -12.63 -2.15 19.14
C VAL A 299 -11.80 -1.22 20.02
N VAL A 300 -12.28 0.01 20.19
CA VAL A 300 -11.68 1.06 21.02
C VAL A 300 -12.71 1.64 21.99
N PHE A 301 -12.24 2.17 23.12
CA PHE A 301 -13.06 2.70 24.21
C PHE A 301 -13.16 4.23 24.13
N LEU A 302 -13.63 4.75 23.00
CA LEU A 302 -13.94 6.16 22.79
C LEU A 302 -15.21 6.26 21.95
N ASP A 303 -16.00 7.31 22.18
CA ASP A 303 -17.22 7.55 21.42
C ASP A 303 -16.93 8.01 19.98
N LEU A 304 -17.89 7.78 19.09
CA LEU A 304 -17.78 8.06 17.67
C LEU A 304 -17.45 9.54 17.40
N SER A 305 -18.13 10.45 18.10
CA SER A 305 -18.00 11.89 17.89
C SER A 305 -16.62 12.41 18.29
N LEU A 306 -16.09 11.93 19.40
CA LEU A 306 -14.78 12.28 19.93
C LEU A 306 -13.67 11.72 19.05
N LEU A 307 -13.79 10.49 18.55
CA LEU A 307 -12.83 9.93 17.58
C LEU A 307 -12.77 10.76 16.30
N VAL A 308 -13.93 11.11 15.73
CA VAL A 308 -13.99 11.96 14.53
C VAL A 308 -13.38 13.33 14.80
N GLN A 309 -13.71 13.95 15.93
CA GLN A 309 -13.15 15.24 16.33
C GLN A 309 -11.62 15.17 16.50
N THR A 310 -11.13 14.12 17.18
CA THR A 310 -9.70 13.88 17.40
C THR A 310 -8.96 13.74 16.07
N PHE A 311 -9.49 12.95 15.13
CA PHE A 311 -8.80 12.71 13.85
C PHE A 311 -8.87 13.91 12.90
N MET A 312 -9.88 14.78 13.06
CA MET A 312 -10.02 16.00 12.24
C MET A 312 -9.29 17.20 12.84
N ASP A 313 -8.83 17.14 14.09
CA ASP A 313 -8.00 18.17 14.71
C ASP A 313 -6.52 17.76 14.64
N VAL A 314 -5.69 18.58 13.99
CA VAL A 314 -4.30 18.20 13.71
C VAL A 314 -3.47 17.95 14.97
N LYS A 315 -3.72 18.69 16.05
CA LYS A 315 -2.96 18.53 17.30
C LYS A 315 -3.38 17.25 18.01
N GLN A 316 -4.68 17.02 18.14
CA GLN A 316 -5.19 15.79 18.76
C GLN A 316 -4.84 14.55 17.93
N TYR A 317 -4.83 14.67 16.61
CA TYR A 317 -4.39 13.60 15.71
C TYR A 317 -2.92 13.24 15.94
N GLU A 318 -2.02 14.23 16.07
CA GLU A 318 -0.61 14.00 16.39
C GLU A 318 -0.43 13.38 17.79
N GLU A 319 -1.14 13.89 18.79
CA GLU A 319 -1.12 13.37 20.17
C GLU A 319 -1.69 11.95 20.30
N MET A 320 -2.63 11.57 19.44
CA MET A 320 -3.21 10.24 19.40
C MET A 320 -2.24 9.19 18.84
N PHE A 321 -1.28 9.61 18.01
CA PHE A 321 -0.37 8.71 17.29
C PHE A 321 1.12 9.11 17.42
N PRO A 322 1.65 9.29 18.64
CA PRO A 322 2.95 9.92 18.88
C PRO A 322 4.15 9.10 18.36
N CYS A 323 4.02 7.78 18.22
CA CYS A 323 5.07 6.92 17.68
C CYS A 323 5.01 6.75 16.16
N MET A 324 3.93 7.21 15.52
CA MET A 324 3.68 7.08 14.09
C MET A 324 3.82 8.40 13.36
N ILE A 325 3.43 9.50 14.01
CA ILE A 325 3.44 10.85 13.44
C ILE A 325 4.53 11.64 14.15
N ALA A 326 5.57 12.02 13.40
CA ALA A 326 6.59 12.94 13.89
C ALA A 326 6.09 14.39 13.88
N LYS A 327 5.29 14.73 12.88
CA LYS A 327 4.75 16.07 12.66
C LYS A 327 3.51 16.02 11.77
N ALA A 328 2.50 16.82 12.09
CA ALA A 328 1.37 17.05 11.20
C ALA A 328 1.02 18.55 11.06
N ALA A 329 0.42 18.92 9.94
CA ALA A 329 -0.07 20.29 9.71
C ALA A 329 -1.31 20.30 8.81
N THR A 330 -2.29 21.15 9.15
CA THR A 330 -3.34 21.55 8.21
C THR A 330 -2.80 22.68 7.35
N LEU A 331 -2.65 22.41 6.06
CA LEU A 331 -2.12 23.38 5.09
C LEU A 331 -3.23 24.31 4.58
N ASP A 332 -4.44 23.77 4.40
CA ASP A 332 -5.61 24.53 3.96
C ASP A 332 -6.92 23.86 4.39
N VAL A 333 -7.99 24.64 4.51
CA VAL A 333 -9.34 24.17 4.81
C VAL A 333 -10.26 24.46 3.63
N ILE A 334 -10.49 23.43 2.81
CA ILE A 334 -11.23 23.51 1.54
C ILE A 334 -12.75 23.54 1.80
N CYS A 335 -13.19 22.79 2.82
CA CYS A 335 -14.57 22.76 3.29
C CYS A 335 -14.62 22.53 4.80
N ASN A 336 -15.35 23.36 5.54
CA ASN A 336 -15.49 23.21 7.00
C ASN A 336 -16.42 22.05 7.41
N GLY A 337 -17.29 21.61 6.49
CA GLY A 337 -18.35 20.66 6.79
C GLY A 337 -19.48 21.26 7.64
N GLU A 338 -20.46 20.42 8.00
CA GLU A 338 -21.65 20.81 8.74
C GLU A 338 -21.43 20.71 10.25
N GLY A 339 -21.59 21.83 10.95
CA GLY A 339 -21.65 21.89 12.41
C GLY A 339 -20.44 21.29 13.15
N ALA A 340 -20.68 20.81 14.37
CA ALA A 340 -19.66 20.16 15.20
C ALA A 340 -19.29 18.76 14.71
N SER A 341 -20.16 18.12 13.92
CA SER A 341 -19.92 16.77 13.40
C SER A 341 -18.88 16.75 12.28
N ARG A 342 -18.51 17.92 11.71
CA ARG A 342 -17.57 18.05 10.59
C ARG A 342 -17.94 17.11 9.42
N ASN A 343 -19.24 16.89 9.23
CA ASN A 343 -19.75 16.11 8.11
C ASN A 343 -19.49 16.86 6.81
N GLY A 344 -18.83 16.23 5.85
CA GLY A 344 -18.47 16.86 4.60
C GLY A 344 -17.23 17.77 4.69
N ALA A 345 -16.50 17.75 5.80
CA ALA A 345 -15.30 18.57 5.97
C ALA A 345 -14.14 18.04 5.12
N VAL A 346 -13.42 18.95 4.46
CA VAL A 346 -12.30 18.66 3.55
C VAL A 346 -11.13 19.57 3.90
N GLN A 347 -9.98 18.97 4.21
CA GLN A 347 -8.76 19.68 4.61
C GLN A 347 -7.58 19.18 3.80
N LEU A 348 -6.70 20.08 3.38
CA LEU A 348 -5.39 19.72 2.87
C LEU A 348 -4.42 19.57 4.04
N MET A 349 -3.76 18.42 4.12
CA MET A 349 -2.94 18.01 5.25
C MET A 349 -1.54 17.65 4.80
N PHE A 350 -0.59 17.87 5.69
CA PHE A 350 0.77 17.31 5.66
C PHE A 350 0.96 16.42 6.88
N ALA A 351 1.62 15.28 6.70
CA ALA A 351 2.13 14.46 7.79
C ALA A 351 3.51 13.89 7.47
N GLU A 352 4.36 13.88 8.49
CA GLU A 352 5.64 13.17 8.50
C GLU A 352 5.49 11.90 9.34
N LEU A 353 5.47 10.74 8.67
CA LEU A 353 5.32 9.45 9.32
C LEU A 353 6.69 8.87 9.68
N GLN A 354 6.81 8.37 10.91
CA GLN A 354 8.07 7.88 11.44
C GLN A 354 7.98 6.43 11.94
N MET A 355 9.16 5.83 12.00
CA MET A 355 9.44 4.72 12.90
C MET A 355 10.49 5.23 13.87
N LEU A 356 10.43 4.83 15.14
CA LEU A 356 11.34 5.31 16.19
C LEU A 356 12.76 4.68 16.08
N THR A 357 13.39 4.85 14.92
CA THR A 357 14.77 4.47 14.64
C THR A 357 15.37 5.41 13.59
N PRO A 358 16.63 5.84 13.73
CA PRO A 358 17.31 6.66 12.73
C PRO A 358 17.65 5.87 11.45
N LEU A 359 17.52 4.54 11.46
CA LEU A 359 17.88 3.66 10.34
C LEU A 359 16.77 3.53 9.28
N VAL A 360 15.61 4.16 9.52
CA VAL A 360 14.50 4.21 8.57
C VAL A 360 14.10 5.69 8.43
N ALA A 361 14.26 6.22 7.23
CA ALA A 361 13.85 7.58 6.92
C ALA A 361 12.34 7.76 7.10
N THR A 362 11.94 8.95 7.53
CA THR A 362 10.53 9.33 7.63
C THR A 362 9.87 9.39 6.25
N ARG A 363 8.55 9.21 6.22
CA ARG A 363 7.73 9.35 5.01
C ARG A 363 6.94 10.65 5.12
N GLU A 364 7.33 11.64 4.33
CA GLU A 364 6.58 12.89 4.18
C GLU A 364 5.45 12.70 3.17
N VAL A 365 4.23 13.09 3.55
CA VAL A 365 3.04 12.85 2.73
C VAL A 365 2.12 14.06 2.77
N TYR A 366 1.68 14.48 1.58
CA TYR A 366 0.66 15.50 1.37
C TYR A 366 -0.63 14.82 0.91
N PHE A 367 -1.74 15.08 1.57
CA PHE A 367 -3.02 14.43 1.26
C PHE A 367 -4.20 15.34 1.60
N VAL A 368 -5.31 15.13 0.92
CA VAL A 368 -6.60 15.70 1.30
C VAL A 368 -7.32 14.72 2.20
N ARG A 369 -7.71 15.19 3.38
CA ARG A 369 -8.54 14.49 4.36
C ARG A 369 -10.00 14.89 4.18
N TYR A 370 -10.87 13.91 3.99
CA TYR A 370 -12.31 14.09 3.83
C TYR A 370 -13.09 13.25 4.85
N SER A 371 -13.95 13.91 5.62
CA SER A 371 -14.79 13.32 6.67
C SER A 371 -16.25 13.29 6.23
N LYS A 372 -16.90 12.13 6.35
CA LYS A 372 -18.31 11.96 5.95
C LYS A 372 -19.04 10.96 6.85
N GLN A 373 -20.24 11.36 7.26
CA GLN A 373 -21.19 10.43 7.88
C GLN A 373 -21.75 9.48 6.81
N LEU A 374 -21.62 8.17 7.03
CA LEU A 374 -22.19 7.16 6.13
C LEU A 374 -23.63 6.84 6.51
N ASN A 375 -23.89 6.72 7.81
CA ASN A 375 -25.22 6.58 8.41
C ASN A 375 -25.16 7.01 9.89
N ALA A 376 -26.27 6.84 10.63
CA ALA A 376 -26.37 7.30 12.03
C ALA A 376 -25.21 6.81 12.91
N ASP A 377 -24.81 5.55 12.76
CA ASP A 377 -23.84 4.87 13.64
C ASP A 377 -22.48 4.67 12.98
N LYS A 378 -22.24 5.27 11.82
CA LYS A 378 -21.05 4.97 11.01
C LYS A 378 -20.48 6.20 10.32
N TRP A 379 -19.19 6.38 10.48
CA TRP A 379 -18.40 7.47 9.93
C TRP A 379 -17.23 6.96 9.10
N ALA A 380 -16.81 7.76 8.13
CA ALA A 380 -15.62 7.50 7.34
C ALA A 380 -14.73 8.75 7.27
N ILE A 381 -13.43 8.54 7.41
CA ILE A 381 -12.41 9.55 7.18
C ILE A 381 -11.45 8.96 6.15
N VAL A 382 -11.33 9.61 5.00
CA VAL A 382 -10.44 9.21 3.91
C VAL A 382 -9.34 10.23 3.70
N ASP A 383 -8.13 9.74 3.53
CA ASP A 383 -6.93 10.48 3.17
C ASP A 383 -6.48 10.03 1.77
N VAL A 384 -6.29 10.97 0.85
CA VAL A 384 -5.83 10.68 -0.51
C VAL A 384 -4.91 11.77 -1.04
N SER A 385 -3.78 11.39 -1.66
CA SER A 385 -2.87 12.32 -2.32
C SER A 385 -3.43 12.77 -3.68
N ILE A 386 -3.11 13.99 -4.11
CA ILE A 386 -3.60 14.57 -5.37
C ILE A 386 -2.41 14.92 -6.27
N ASP A 387 -2.34 14.31 -7.46
CA ASP A 387 -1.22 14.39 -8.41
C ASP A 387 -0.81 15.81 -8.84
N ASN A 388 -1.75 16.77 -8.86
CA ASN A 388 -1.48 18.13 -9.32
C ASN A 388 -0.96 19.08 -8.22
N VAL A 389 -1.03 18.67 -6.95
CA VAL A 389 -0.39 19.39 -5.83
C VAL A 389 1.13 19.26 -5.94
N GLU A 390 1.61 18.16 -6.53
CA GLU A 390 3.02 17.76 -6.60
C GLU A 390 3.82 18.51 -7.68
N LYS A 391 3.19 19.09 -8.71
CA LYS A 391 3.94 19.86 -9.74
C LYS A 391 4.51 21.18 -9.20
N ASN A 392 3.97 21.67 -8.09
CA ASN A 392 4.43 22.86 -7.37
C ASN A 392 5.33 22.52 -6.17
N ILE A 393 5.46 21.23 -5.83
CA ILE A 393 6.33 20.72 -4.77
C ILE A 393 7.57 20.12 -5.48
N ASP A 394 8.75 20.30 -4.91
CA ASP A 394 9.97 19.72 -5.48
C ASP A 394 9.77 18.21 -5.70
N ALA A 395 10.03 17.71 -6.91
CA ALA A 395 9.87 16.29 -7.26
C ALA A 395 10.69 15.37 -6.33
N SER A 396 11.73 15.91 -5.68
CA SER A 396 12.53 15.25 -4.65
C SER A 396 11.76 14.92 -3.36
N LEU A 397 10.65 15.62 -3.08
CA LEU A 397 9.80 15.47 -1.89
C LEU A 397 8.63 14.50 -2.12
N ALA A 398 8.23 14.25 -3.38
CA ALA A 398 7.10 13.38 -3.73
C ALA A 398 7.47 11.88 -3.75
N ARG A 399 8.17 11.42 -2.71
CA ARG A 399 8.68 10.04 -2.58
C ARG A 399 7.61 9.05 -2.12
N CYS A 400 6.54 9.54 -1.49
CA CYS A 400 5.46 8.73 -0.92
C CYS A 400 4.10 9.41 -1.15
N ARG A 401 3.11 8.63 -1.56
CA ARG A 401 1.74 9.09 -1.84
C ARG A 401 0.73 8.17 -1.18
N LYS A 402 -0.31 8.75 -0.58
CA LYS A 402 -1.48 8.00 -0.12
C LYS A 402 -2.39 7.70 -1.30
N ARG A 403 -2.58 6.42 -1.59
CA ARG A 403 -3.83 5.95 -2.21
C ARG A 403 -4.96 6.05 -1.17
N PRO A 404 -6.24 5.92 -1.56
CA PRO A 404 -7.35 6.01 -0.62
C PRO A 404 -7.11 5.18 0.65
N SER A 405 -6.83 5.89 1.74
CA SER A 405 -6.44 5.37 3.05
C SER A 405 -7.28 6.04 4.12
N GLY A 406 -7.26 5.54 5.36
CA GLY A 406 -7.99 6.12 6.47
C GLY A 406 -8.82 5.08 7.19
N CYS A 407 -9.95 5.48 7.74
CA CYS A 407 -10.70 4.61 8.64
C CYS A 407 -12.22 4.71 8.50
N ILE A 408 -12.86 3.58 8.78
CA ILE A 408 -14.29 3.47 9.03
C ILE A 408 -14.48 3.29 10.53
N ILE A 409 -15.26 4.17 11.14
CA ILE A 409 -15.57 4.15 12.57
C ILE A 409 -17.05 3.82 12.69
N GLU A 410 -17.36 2.76 13.42
CA GLU A 410 -18.72 2.28 13.64
C GLU A 410 -19.01 2.28 15.14
N ASP A 411 -20.00 3.05 15.55
CA ASP A 411 -20.47 3.05 16.94
C ASP A 411 -21.00 1.66 17.30
N LYS A 412 -20.56 1.17 18.46
CA LYS A 412 -21.05 -0.03 19.12
C LYS A 412 -21.71 0.43 20.41
N SER A 413 -22.82 -0.21 20.75
CA SER A 413 -23.55 0.11 21.97
C SER A 413 -22.63 0.26 23.19
N ASN A 414 -22.93 1.23 24.05
CA ASN A 414 -22.19 1.56 25.28
C ASN A 414 -20.87 2.34 25.10
N GLY A 415 -20.75 3.21 24.09
CA GLY A 415 -19.60 4.13 23.96
C GLY A 415 -18.31 3.47 23.51
N HIS A 416 -18.42 2.35 22.77
CA HIS A 416 -17.29 1.68 22.14
C HIS A 416 -17.38 1.88 20.65
N CYS A 417 -16.27 2.01 19.95
CA CYS A 417 -16.28 2.05 18.49
C CYS A 417 -15.52 0.86 17.92
N LYS A 418 -16.06 0.24 16.87
CA LYS A 418 -15.27 -0.62 15.99
C LYS A 418 -14.63 0.25 14.93
N VAL A 419 -13.30 0.25 14.87
CA VAL A 419 -12.52 0.95 13.85
C VAL A 419 -11.98 -0.08 12.86
N THR A 420 -12.16 0.19 11.57
CA THR A 420 -11.50 -0.54 10.48
C THR A 420 -10.56 0.43 9.79
N TRP A 421 -9.26 0.16 9.86
CA TRP A 421 -8.22 1.01 9.30
C TRP A 421 -7.69 0.41 8.00
N ILE A 422 -7.52 1.26 6.99
CA ILE A 422 -6.94 0.92 5.69
C ILE A 422 -5.75 1.85 5.48
N GLU A 423 -4.58 1.27 5.29
CA GLU A 423 -3.39 2.04 4.91
C GLU A 423 -2.90 1.57 3.55
N HIS A 424 -2.88 2.48 2.58
CA HIS A 424 -2.56 2.20 1.19
C HIS A 424 -1.61 3.27 0.63
N PHE A 425 -0.36 2.88 0.42
CA PHE A 425 0.71 3.75 -0.04
C PHE A 425 1.25 3.34 -1.40
N GLU A 426 1.61 4.36 -2.17
CA GLU A 426 2.62 4.27 -3.23
C GLU A 426 3.89 4.96 -2.79
N TYR A 427 5.04 4.40 -3.10
CA TYR A 427 6.31 5.10 -2.87
C TYR A 427 7.38 4.68 -3.86
N GLU A 428 8.35 5.56 -4.04
CA GLU A 428 9.59 5.24 -4.72
C GLU A 428 10.43 4.33 -3.83
N LYS A 429 10.91 3.22 -4.40
CA LYS A 429 11.54 2.13 -3.64
C LYS A 429 12.72 2.68 -2.83
N ASN A 430 12.52 2.87 -1.53
CA ASN A 430 13.56 3.35 -0.64
C ASN A 430 14.50 2.18 -0.30
N VAL A 431 15.81 2.42 -0.27
CA VAL A 431 16.79 1.42 0.16
C VAL A 431 16.76 1.35 1.68
N ALA A 432 15.68 0.81 2.24
CA ALA A 432 15.59 0.57 3.66
C ALA A 432 16.69 -0.40 4.09
N HIS A 433 17.34 -0.11 5.22
CA HIS A 433 18.40 -0.95 5.75
C HIS A 433 17.89 -2.40 5.92
N SER A 434 18.71 -3.39 5.55
CA SER A 434 18.34 -4.80 5.48
C SER A 434 17.68 -5.32 6.77
N MET A 435 18.17 -4.88 7.93
CA MET A 435 17.62 -5.21 9.26
C MET A 435 16.13 -4.86 9.45
N TYR A 436 15.64 -3.78 8.84
CA TYR A 436 14.24 -3.32 9.01
C TYR A 436 13.35 -3.63 7.80
N ARG A 437 13.93 -4.17 6.72
CA ARG A 437 13.20 -4.46 5.49
C ARG A 437 12.04 -5.43 5.73
N ALA A 438 12.22 -6.46 6.54
CA ALA A 438 11.15 -7.39 6.89
C ALA A 438 10.02 -6.70 7.66
N LEU A 439 10.35 -5.84 8.62
CA LEU A 439 9.37 -5.11 9.42
C LEU A 439 8.53 -4.16 8.56
N ILE A 440 9.18 -3.40 7.68
CA ILE A 440 8.52 -2.49 6.73
C ILE A 440 7.64 -3.27 5.76
N ASN A 441 8.18 -4.28 5.08
CA ASN A 441 7.42 -5.06 4.09
C ASN A 441 6.27 -5.84 4.70
N SER A 442 6.33 -6.14 6.00
CA SER A 442 5.26 -6.79 6.71
C SER A 442 4.10 -5.85 7.09
N GLY A 443 4.24 -4.54 6.88
CA GLY A 443 3.25 -3.54 7.31
C GLY A 443 3.20 -3.33 8.83
N LEU A 444 4.21 -3.79 9.58
CA LEU A 444 4.31 -3.52 11.03
C LEU A 444 4.91 -2.15 11.33
N ALA A 445 5.64 -1.55 10.38
CA ALA A 445 6.17 -0.21 10.54
C ALA A 445 5.10 0.85 10.25
N PHE A 446 4.55 0.86 9.04
CA PHE A 446 3.66 1.93 8.56
C PHE A 446 2.24 1.46 8.25
N GLY A 447 1.93 0.16 8.42
CA GLY A 447 0.65 -0.41 8.03
C GLY A 447 -0.46 -0.29 9.09
N ALA A 448 -1.68 -0.63 8.69
CA ALA A 448 -2.92 -0.47 9.46
C ALA A 448 -2.89 -1.11 10.85
N ARG A 449 -2.18 -2.23 11.02
CA ARG A 449 -2.06 -2.90 12.33
C ARG A 449 -1.32 -2.05 13.36
N HIS A 450 -0.32 -1.27 12.95
CA HIS A 450 0.40 -0.40 13.86
C HIS A 450 -0.46 0.81 14.25
N TRP A 451 -1.21 1.38 13.30
CA TRP A 451 -2.22 2.40 13.58
C TRP A 451 -3.27 1.91 14.58
N MET A 452 -3.84 0.72 14.35
CA MET A 452 -4.84 0.13 15.24
C MET A 452 -4.29 -0.16 16.64
N ALA A 453 -3.10 -0.76 16.75
CA ALA A 453 -2.48 -1.05 18.04
C ALA A 453 -2.20 0.24 18.84
N THR A 454 -1.69 1.27 18.16
CA THR A 454 -1.44 2.59 18.78
C THR A 454 -2.73 3.24 19.26
N LEU A 455 -3.78 3.22 18.42
CA LEU A 455 -5.08 3.77 18.76
C LEU A 455 -5.69 3.08 19.98
N GLN A 456 -5.70 1.74 19.99
CA GLN A 456 -6.23 0.96 21.11
C GLN A 456 -5.50 1.28 22.41
N GLN A 457 -4.17 1.25 22.40
CA GLN A 457 -3.35 1.57 23.56
C GLN A 457 -3.60 3.00 24.07
N GLN A 458 -3.73 3.97 23.16
CA GLN A 458 -3.96 5.36 23.55
C GLN A 458 -5.37 5.59 24.09
N CYS A 459 -6.39 4.93 23.53
CA CYS A 459 -7.75 4.94 24.08
C CYS A 459 -7.79 4.34 25.49
N GLU A 460 -7.14 3.19 25.71
CA GLU A 460 -7.04 2.56 27.03
C GLU A 460 -6.37 3.48 28.06
N ARG A 461 -5.29 4.18 27.66
CA ARG A 461 -4.64 5.17 28.52
C ARG A 461 -5.56 6.34 28.87
N LEU A 462 -6.31 6.86 27.92
CA LEU A 462 -7.26 7.95 28.16
C LEU A 462 -8.37 7.53 29.13
N VAL A 463 -8.93 6.33 28.95
CA VAL A 463 -9.93 5.76 29.87
C VAL A 463 -9.35 5.61 31.28
N PHE A 464 -8.12 5.10 31.40
CA PHE A 464 -7.47 4.95 32.70
C PHE A 464 -7.25 6.32 33.39
N VAL A 465 -6.79 7.33 32.67
CA VAL A 465 -6.59 8.69 33.21
C VAL A 465 -7.92 9.30 33.68
N LEU A 466 -8.97 9.19 32.87
CA LEU A 466 -10.31 9.68 33.21
C LEU A 466 -10.91 8.94 34.42
N ALA A 467 -10.67 7.63 34.54
CA ALA A 467 -11.16 6.83 35.66
C ALA A 467 -10.43 7.09 36.97
N THR A 468 -9.16 7.52 36.92
CA THR A 468 -8.31 7.60 38.11
C THR A 468 -8.20 8.99 38.74
N ASN A 469 -8.76 10.05 38.13
CA ASN A 469 -8.73 11.43 38.67
C ASN A 469 -7.36 11.82 39.28
N VAL A 470 -6.26 11.33 38.71
CA VAL A 470 -4.93 11.58 39.28
C VAL A 470 -4.63 13.06 39.07
N PRO A 471 -4.51 13.88 40.13
CA PRO A 471 -4.15 15.27 39.98
C PRO A 471 -2.77 15.30 39.31
N THR A 472 -2.65 16.01 38.19
CA THR A 472 -1.37 16.34 37.57
C THR A 472 -0.60 17.21 38.57
N LYS A 473 0.14 16.58 39.50
CA LYS A 473 1.10 17.30 40.32
C LYS A 473 2.17 17.87 39.40
N ASP A 474 2.46 19.15 39.62
CA ASP A 474 3.44 20.00 38.96
C ASP A 474 4.68 19.25 38.45
N PRO A 475 5.24 19.61 37.27
CA PRO A 475 6.47 19.03 36.73
C PRO A 475 7.74 19.55 37.44
N SER A 476 7.65 19.91 38.73
CA SER A 476 8.83 20.17 39.56
C SER A 476 9.24 18.89 40.31
N GLY A 477 9.55 17.85 39.54
CA GLY A 477 10.36 16.74 40.02
C GLY A 477 11.83 17.15 39.91
N ILE A 478 12.46 17.34 41.07
CA ILE A 478 13.88 17.67 41.29
C ILE A 478 14.81 16.80 40.45
#